data_AF-A0A3C0VZD6-F1
#
_entry.id   AF-A0A3C0VZD6-F1
#
_cell.length_a   1.000
_cell.length_b   1.000
_cell.length_c   1.000
_cell.angle_alpha   90.00
_cell.angle_beta   90.00
_cell.angle_gamma   90.00
#
_symmetry.space_group_name_H-M   'P 1'
#
loop_
_entity.id
_entity.type
_entity.pdbx_description
1 polymer ?
#
loop_
_entity_poly.entity_id
_entity_poly.type
_entity_poly.pdbx_seq_one_letter_code
_entity_poly.pdbx_strand_id
1 'polypeptide(L)'
;MSESTAPKIQKWPFIVGDVALLLTAFYLVSRIEGEFGLLEAFWCFACVAGGAWIMVLPFLKEFQAKTDLTEARELADSVEKITSLEALAKRVESATEQWLHVEDRANEINTTSKQIADKINAEAREFTEFLQKANDTEKNHLKLEVEKLGRSQNDWLQVVVTTLDHVFALTQAGRQSGQENLIKQLTAFQGACREVARRVGVVVVEPQPNETFDPEKYQLRDQDAEPEVGAKIIGLAAQGLSHQGRLLRKAVVVIEGEEVPQSVEAKPKSKAKTEAAKKKE
;
A
#
# COMPACT_ATOMS: atom_id res chain seq x y z
N MET A 1 -37.99 9.05 54.29
CA MET A 1 -38.94 10.16 54.47
C MET A 1 -40.02 9.72 55.46
N SER A 2 -39.78 9.98 56.74
CA SER A 2 -40.79 9.82 57.78
C SER A 2 -41.15 11.24 58.21
N GLU A 3 -42.32 11.72 57.82
CA GLU A 3 -42.83 12.98 58.33
C GLU A 3 -43.15 12.80 59.82
N SER A 4 -42.15 13.11 60.66
CA SER A 4 -42.31 13.17 62.10
C SER A 4 -43.24 14.36 62.41
N THR A 5 -44.53 14.08 62.51
CA THR A 5 -45.52 15.07 62.90
C THR A 5 -45.37 15.34 64.39
N ALA A 6 -45.26 16.62 64.77
CA ALA A 6 -45.11 17.07 66.14
C ALA A 6 -46.10 16.34 67.09
N PRO A 7 -45.64 15.85 68.26
CA PRO A 7 -46.48 15.09 69.17
C PRO A 7 -47.66 15.96 69.61
N LYS A 8 -48.88 15.58 69.17
CA LYS A 8 -50.11 16.24 69.58
C LYS A 8 -50.37 15.89 71.03
N ILE A 9 -50.20 16.86 71.91
CA ILE A 9 -50.54 16.69 73.33
C ILE A 9 -52.06 16.48 73.40
N GLN A 10 -52.50 15.43 74.10
CA GLN A 10 -53.93 15.20 74.30
C GLN A 10 -54.50 16.36 75.11
N LYS A 11 -55.42 17.13 74.51
CA LYS A 11 -55.98 18.38 75.07
C LYS A 11 -57.06 18.13 76.13
N TRP A 12 -57.64 16.93 76.12
CA TRP A 12 -58.70 16.50 77.02
C TRP A 12 -58.40 16.63 78.52
N PRO A 13 -57.23 16.22 79.08
CA PRO A 13 -56.96 16.39 80.51
C PRO A 13 -57.00 17.86 80.98
N PHE A 14 -56.57 18.80 80.13
CA PHE A 14 -56.60 20.23 80.45
C PHE A 14 -58.00 20.82 80.36
N ILE A 15 -58.78 20.41 79.35
CA ILE A 15 -60.20 20.79 79.21
C ILE A 15 -61.03 20.21 80.37
N VAL A 16 -60.77 18.97 80.76
CA VAL A 16 -61.43 18.31 81.90
C VAL A 16 -61.09 19.03 83.21
N GLY A 17 -59.83 19.47 83.38
CA GLY A 17 -59.41 20.27 84.54
C GLY A 17 -60.12 21.61 84.63
N ASP A 18 -60.26 22.34 83.53
CA ASP A 18 -60.99 23.62 83.46
C ASP A 18 -62.49 23.44 83.72
N VAL A 19 -63.12 22.44 83.10
CA VAL A 19 -64.53 22.11 83.36
C VAL A 19 -64.75 21.74 84.82
N ALA A 20 -63.84 20.99 85.44
CA ALA A 20 -63.92 20.65 86.86
C ALA A 20 -63.82 21.90 87.76
N LEU A 21 -62.95 22.86 87.43
CA LEU A 21 -62.80 24.14 88.13
C LEU A 21 -64.03 25.05 87.97
N LEU A 22 -64.62 25.10 86.78
CA LEU A 22 -65.87 25.82 86.52
C LEU A 22 -67.06 25.18 87.27
N LEU A 23 -67.13 23.85 87.32
CA LEU A 23 -68.14 23.13 88.10
C LEU A 23 -67.98 23.37 89.60
N THR A 24 -66.74 23.42 90.12
CA THR A 24 -66.50 23.74 91.54
C THR A 24 -66.85 25.20 91.86
N ALA A 25 -66.55 26.15 90.96
CA ALA A 25 -66.97 27.54 91.10
C ALA A 25 -68.51 27.68 91.08
N PHE A 26 -69.18 27.01 90.14
CA PHE A 26 -70.65 26.99 90.05
C PHE A 26 -71.29 26.37 91.30
N TYR A 27 -70.70 25.29 91.82
CA TYR A 27 -71.16 24.65 93.05
C TYR A 27 -70.99 25.53 94.29
N LEU A 28 -69.90 26.31 94.36
CA LEU A 28 -69.70 27.28 95.45
C LEU A 28 -70.78 28.38 95.42
N VAL A 29 -71.06 28.95 94.24
CA VAL A 29 -72.06 30.02 94.07
C VAL A 29 -73.48 29.52 94.38
N SER A 30 -73.80 28.28 94.03
CA SER A 30 -75.14 27.70 94.25
C SER A 30 -75.46 27.39 95.71
N ARG A 31 -74.47 27.44 96.61
CA ARG A 31 -74.61 27.03 98.02
C ARG A 31 -74.64 28.20 99.00
N ILE A 32 -74.59 29.44 98.51
CA ILE A 32 -74.57 30.67 99.29
C ILE A 32 -75.98 31.27 99.30
N GLU A 33 -76.62 31.34 100.48
CA GLU A 33 -77.94 31.95 100.70
C GLU A 33 -77.86 33.32 101.44
N GLY A 34 -76.71 34.01 101.42
CA GLY A 34 -76.45 35.27 102.17
C GLY A 34 -75.54 36.29 101.47
N GLU A 35 -75.26 37.43 102.15
CA GLU A 35 -74.47 38.56 101.62
C GLU A 35 -73.08 38.10 101.13
N PHE A 36 -72.79 38.39 99.85
CA PHE A 36 -71.61 37.94 99.13
C PHE A 36 -70.31 38.46 99.76
N GLY A 37 -69.47 37.57 100.30
CA GLY A 37 -68.20 37.94 100.91
C GLY A 37 -67.07 38.17 99.90
N LEU A 38 -66.23 39.18 100.13
CA LEU A 38 -65.01 39.49 99.34
C LEU A 38 -64.08 38.26 99.17
N LEU A 39 -64.07 37.36 100.15
CA LEU A 39 -63.22 36.17 100.18
C LEU A 39 -63.75 35.06 99.24
N GLU A 40 -65.07 34.94 99.08
CA GLU A 40 -65.71 33.98 98.17
C GLU A 40 -65.55 34.43 96.71
N ALA A 41 -65.65 35.74 96.46
CA ALA A 41 -65.34 36.35 95.16
C ALA A 41 -63.89 36.09 94.74
N PHE A 42 -62.94 36.15 95.69
CA PHE A 42 -61.53 35.84 95.44
C PHE A 42 -61.31 34.38 95.03
N TRP A 43 -61.92 33.41 95.72
CA TRP A 43 -61.80 31.99 95.37
C TRP A 43 -62.44 31.64 94.02
N CYS A 44 -63.56 32.27 93.69
CA CYS A 44 -64.20 32.10 92.39
C CYS A 44 -63.32 32.65 91.25
N PHE A 45 -62.76 33.86 91.45
CA PHE A 45 -61.81 34.45 90.51
C PHE A 45 -60.54 33.60 90.36
N ALA A 46 -60.00 33.07 91.46
CA ALA A 46 -58.82 32.20 91.44
C ALA A 46 -59.08 30.88 90.69
N CYS A 47 -60.28 30.29 90.81
CA CYS A 47 -60.66 29.10 90.02
C CYS A 47 -60.73 29.39 88.52
N VAL A 48 -61.38 30.50 88.12
CA VAL A 48 -61.49 30.86 86.70
C VAL A 48 -60.13 31.27 86.11
N ALA A 49 -59.33 32.03 86.85
CA ALA A 49 -57.98 32.40 86.42
C ALA A 49 -57.05 31.18 86.33
N GLY A 50 -57.17 30.24 87.27
CA GLY A 50 -56.44 28.97 87.26
C GLY A 50 -56.83 28.07 86.09
N GLY A 51 -58.14 27.96 85.80
CA GLY A 51 -58.65 27.22 84.64
C GLY A 51 -58.17 27.79 83.30
N ALA A 52 -58.26 29.12 83.14
CA ALA A 52 -57.72 29.81 81.98
C ALA A 52 -56.20 29.62 81.82
N TRP A 53 -55.44 29.64 82.93
CA TRP A 53 -54.00 29.37 82.91
C TRP A 53 -53.67 27.94 82.48
N ILE A 54 -54.41 26.96 82.99
CA ILE A 54 -54.28 25.53 82.63
C ILE A 54 -54.61 25.31 81.15
N MET A 55 -55.56 26.05 80.59
CA MET A 55 -55.95 25.95 79.18
C MET A 55 -54.89 26.46 78.19
N VAL A 56 -54.05 27.42 78.60
CA VAL A 56 -53.02 28.04 77.73
C VAL A 56 -51.74 27.19 77.61
N LEU A 57 -51.38 26.47 78.67
CA LEU A 57 -50.17 25.62 78.71
C LEU A 57 -50.01 24.62 77.56
N PRO A 58 -51.03 23.84 77.12
CA PRO A 58 -50.86 22.90 76.03
C PRO A 58 -50.54 23.58 74.69
N PHE A 59 -51.06 24.79 74.45
CA PHE A 59 -50.77 25.52 73.21
C PHE A 59 -49.33 26.02 73.16
N LEU A 60 -48.81 26.57 74.26
CA LEU A 60 -47.41 27.02 74.33
C LEU A 60 -46.42 25.86 74.13
N LYS A 61 -46.70 24.69 74.70
CA LYS A 61 -45.89 23.48 74.52
C LYS A 61 -45.97 22.93 73.10
N GLU A 62 -47.15 22.98 72.46
CA GLU A 62 -47.29 22.63 71.05
C GLU A 62 -46.52 23.57 70.12
N PHE A 63 -46.44 24.88 70.42
CA PHE A 63 -45.64 25.83 69.64
C PHE A 63 -44.14 25.61 69.83
N GLN A 64 -43.66 25.43 71.06
CA GLN A 64 -42.25 25.11 71.36
C GLN A 64 -41.82 23.81 70.65
N ALA A 65 -42.64 22.76 70.74
CA ALA A 65 -42.32 21.50 70.07
C ALA A 65 -42.32 21.62 68.53
N LYS A 66 -43.13 22.52 67.96
CA LYS A 66 -43.12 22.79 66.52
C LYS A 66 -41.90 23.58 66.10
N THR A 67 -41.50 24.62 66.86
CA THR A 67 -40.31 25.42 66.55
C THR A 67 -39.04 24.58 66.65
N ASP A 68 -38.91 23.77 67.69
CA ASP A 68 -37.74 22.90 67.88
C ASP A 68 -37.62 21.85 66.75
N LEU A 69 -38.76 21.30 66.28
CA LEU A 69 -38.77 20.37 65.15
C LEU A 69 -38.46 21.04 63.82
N THR A 70 -38.92 22.27 63.58
CA THR A 70 -38.58 23.00 62.35
C THR A 70 -37.10 23.36 62.31
N GLU A 71 -36.54 23.83 63.43
CA GLU A 71 -35.10 24.11 63.53
C GLU A 71 -34.27 22.85 63.33
N ALA A 72 -34.65 21.74 63.97
CA ALA A 72 -33.97 20.46 63.78
C ALA A 72 -34.06 19.94 62.33
N ARG A 73 -35.20 20.17 61.65
CA ARG A 73 -35.38 19.79 60.24
C ARG A 73 -34.55 20.66 59.31
N GLU A 74 -34.52 21.98 59.52
CA GLU A 74 -33.67 22.89 58.74
C GLU A 74 -32.18 22.58 58.92
N LEU A 75 -31.76 22.27 60.15
CA LEU A 75 -30.40 21.80 60.44
C LEU A 75 -30.11 20.47 59.73
N ALA A 76 -31.01 19.50 59.80
CA ALA A 76 -30.84 18.21 59.11
C ALA A 76 -30.75 18.39 57.58
N ASP A 77 -31.63 19.21 56.99
CA ASP A 77 -31.61 19.52 55.56
C ASP A 77 -30.31 20.26 55.15
N SER A 78 -29.79 21.12 56.02
CA SER A 78 -28.50 21.81 55.78
C SER A 78 -27.31 20.84 55.85
N VAL A 79 -27.33 19.89 56.78
CA VAL A 79 -26.29 18.86 56.91
C VAL A 79 -26.33 17.93 55.70
N GLU A 80 -27.52 17.51 55.25
CA GLU A 80 -27.68 16.72 54.02
C GLU A 80 -27.11 17.45 52.80
N LYS A 81 -27.37 18.76 52.68
CA LYS A 81 -26.79 19.59 51.62
C LYS A 81 -25.26 19.66 51.71
N ILE A 82 -24.69 19.82 52.91
CA ILE A 82 -23.23 19.82 53.11
C ILE A 82 -22.62 18.48 52.69
N THR A 83 -23.22 17.35 53.11
CA THR A 83 -22.75 16.02 52.71
C THR A 83 -22.85 15.81 51.20
N SER A 84 -23.90 16.31 50.55
CA SER A 84 -24.06 16.23 49.09
C SER A 84 -23.01 17.08 48.34
N LEU A 85 -22.65 18.26 48.87
CA LEU A 85 -21.60 19.11 48.32
C LEU A 85 -20.22 18.47 48.47
N GLU A 86 -19.95 17.84 49.61
CA GLU A 86 -18.70 17.09 49.83
C GLU A 86 -18.60 15.91 48.85
N ALA A 87 -19.69 15.18 48.64
CA ALA A 87 -19.74 14.11 47.65
C ALA A 87 -19.52 14.63 46.21
N LEU A 88 -20.08 15.80 45.87
CA LEU A 88 -19.86 16.44 44.57
C LEU A 88 -18.41 16.89 44.42
N ALA A 89 -17.82 17.52 45.44
CA ALA A 89 -16.42 17.93 45.44
C ALA A 89 -15.49 16.74 45.21
N LYS A 90 -15.71 15.62 45.91
CA LYS A 90 -14.94 14.39 45.71
C LYS A 90 -15.09 13.81 44.29
N ARG A 91 -16.29 13.89 43.71
CA ARG A 91 -16.52 13.48 42.31
C ARG A 91 -15.79 14.40 41.33
N VAL A 92 -15.79 15.71 41.56
CA VAL A 92 -15.08 16.68 40.73
C VAL A 92 -13.57 16.47 40.81
N GLU A 93 -13.03 16.25 42.01
CA GLU A 93 -11.61 15.93 42.21
C GLU A 93 -11.21 14.66 41.45
N SER A 94 -11.97 13.57 41.63
CA SER A 94 -11.71 12.31 40.93
C SER A 94 -11.85 12.43 39.41
N ALA A 95 -12.86 13.17 38.91
CA ALA A 95 -13.01 13.42 37.48
C ALA A 95 -11.85 14.27 36.93
N THR A 96 -11.32 15.21 37.72
CA THR A 96 -10.17 16.04 37.34
C THR A 96 -8.88 15.21 37.29
N GLU A 97 -8.66 14.32 38.26
CA GLU A 97 -7.54 13.37 38.24
C GLU A 97 -7.60 12.45 37.02
N GLN A 98 -8.78 11.90 36.71
CA GLN A 98 -8.99 11.10 35.50
C GLN A 98 -8.74 11.90 34.22
N TRP A 99 -9.16 13.17 34.18
CA TRP A 99 -8.91 14.05 33.04
C TRP A 99 -7.40 14.26 32.82
N LEU A 100 -6.64 14.53 33.88
CA LEU A 100 -5.18 14.68 33.80
C LEU A 100 -4.52 13.40 33.27
N HIS A 101 -4.97 12.23 33.73
CA HIS A 101 -4.50 10.96 33.19
C HIS A 101 -4.85 10.76 31.70
N VAL A 102 -6.02 11.20 31.26
CA VAL A 102 -6.40 11.15 29.84
C VAL A 102 -5.53 12.11 29.02
N GLU A 103 -5.21 13.29 29.54
CA GLU A 103 -4.31 14.25 28.88
C GLU A 103 -2.89 13.69 28.74
N ASP A 104 -2.35 13.07 29.79
CA ASP A 104 -1.05 12.39 29.75
C ASP A 104 -1.03 11.26 28.71
N ARG A 105 -2.08 10.43 28.67
CA ARG A 105 -2.21 9.35 27.69
C ARG A 105 -2.37 9.88 26.27
N ALA A 106 -3.10 10.97 26.08
CA ALA A 106 -3.24 11.62 24.78
C ALA A 106 -1.88 12.14 24.29
N ASN A 107 -1.08 12.73 25.18
CA ASN A 107 0.28 13.16 24.87
C ASN A 107 1.19 11.97 24.51
N GLU A 108 1.16 10.88 25.27
CA GLU A 108 1.91 9.65 24.98
C GLU A 108 1.51 9.05 23.62
N ILE A 109 0.21 8.96 23.33
CA ILE A 109 -0.31 8.48 22.04
C ILE A 109 0.15 9.40 20.90
N ASN A 110 0.13 10.72 21.09
CA ASN A 110 0.59 11.67 20.08
C ASN A 110 2.10 11.48 19.80
N THR A 111 2.92 11.31 20.84
CA THR A 111 4.35 11.03 20.65
C THR A 111 4.61 9.71 19.94
N THR A 112 3.88 8.65 20.30
CA THR A 112 4.00 7.33 19.65
C THR A 112 3.52 7.38 18.21
N SER A 113 2.45 8.12 17.93
CA SER A 113 1.93 8.32 16.57
C SER A 113 2.94 9.04 15.68
N LYS A 114 3.65 10.04 16.22
CA LYS A 114 4.76 10.70 15.51
C LYS A 114 5.89 9.74 15.20
N GLN A 115 6.31 8.92 16.18
CA GLN A 115 7.35 7.91 15.96
C GLN A 115 6.95 6.86 14.92
N ILE A 116 5.68 6.43 14.92
CA ILE A 116 5.15 5.51 13.90
C ILE A 116 5.18 6.18 12.52
N ALA A 117 4.75 7.45 12.41
CA ALA A 117 4.80 8.19 11.16
C ALA A 117 6.24 8.35 10.64
N ASP A 118 7.21 8.63 11.52
CA ASP A 118 8.61 8.74 11.17
C ASP A 118 9.19 7.39 10.69
N LYS A 119 8.84 6.28 11.36
CA LYS A 119 9.22 4.94 10.92
C LYS A 119 8.61 4.57 9.57
N ILE A 120 7.32 4.84 9.36
CA ILE A 120 6.67 4.60 8.07
C ILE A 120 7.35 5.40 6.95
N ASN A 121 7.71 6.67 7.21
CA ASN A 121 8.43 7.48 6.24
C ASN A 121 9.85 6.96 5.97
N ALA A 122 10.55 6.46 6.99
CA ALA A 122 11.87 5.85 6.84
C ALA A 122 11.78 4.55 6.02
N GLU A 123 10.88 3.64 6.39
CA GLU A 123 10.65 2.38 5.66
C GLU A 123 10.23 2.65 4.21
N ALA A 124 9.35 3.62 3.96
CA ALA A 124 8.94 3.97 2.59
C ALA A 124 10.12 4.44 1.72
N ARG A 125 11.08 5.18 2.30
CA ARG A 125 12.32 5.56 1.61
C ARG A 125 13.19 4.35 1.33
N GLU A 126 13.41 3.49 2.33
CA GLU A 126 14.19 2.26 2.19
C GLU A 126 13.58 1.31 1.15
N PHE A 127 12.26 1.15 1.12
CA PHE A 127 11.56 0.37 0.09
C PHE A 127 11.75 0.97 -1.30
N THR A 128 11.70 2.29 -1.42
CA THR A 128 11.93 2.97 -2.71
C THR A 128 13.36 2.75 -3.19
N GLU A 129 14.34 2.91 -2.30
CA GLU A 129 15.76 2.67 -2.60
C GLU A 129 16.01 1.19 -2.96
N PHE A 130 15.39 0.26 -2.23
CA PHE A 130 15.47 -1.17 -2.53
C PHE A 130 14.90 -1.49 -3.90
N LEU A 131 13.70 -0.99 -4.22
CA LEU A 131 13.07 -1.20 -5.53
C LEU A 131 13.91 -0.60 -6.65
N GLN A 132 14.45 0.60 -6.47
CA GLN A 132 15.32 1.23 -7.45
C GLN A 132 16.59 0.40 -7.66
N LYS A 133 17.26 -0.01 -6.58
CA LYS A 133 18.48 -0.82 -6.64
C LYS A 133 18.24 -2.19 -7.27
N ALA A 134 17.15 -2.88 -6.91
CA ALA A 134 16.80 -4.17 -7.50
C ALA A 134 16.52 -4.02 -9.00
N ASN A 135 15.74 -3.00 -9.38
CA ASN A 135 15.42 -2.70 -10.78
C ASN A 135 16.68 -2.39 -11.61
N ASP A 136 17.57 -1.54 -11.08
CA ASP A 136 18.82 -1.20 -11.77
C ASP A 136 19.73 -2.43 -11.90
N THR A 137 19.78 -3.29 -10.88
CA THR A 137 20.57 -4.54 -10.93
C THR A 137 20.02 -5.51 -11.97
N GLU A 138 18.71 -5.75 -11.98
CA GLU A 138 18.05 -6.61 -12.97
C GLU A 138 18.20 -6.07 -14.39
N LYS A 139 18.00 -4.75 -14.58
CA LYS A 139 18.20 -4.12 -15.89
C LYS A 139 19.63 -4.27 -16.38
N ASN A 140 20.62 -4.07 -15.51
CA ASN A 140 22.02 -4.24 -15.88
C ASN A 140 22.34 -5.69 -16.21
N HIS A 141 21.81 -6.64 -15.44
CA HIS A 141 21.94 -8.06 -15.72
C HIS A 141 21.31 -8.43 -17.08
N LEU A 142 20.06 -8.03 -17.32
CA LEU A 142 19.36 -8.29 -18.59
C LEU A 142 20.07 -7.64 -19.79
N LYS A 143 20.60 -6.43 -19.63
CA LYS A 143 21.41 -5.79 -20.68
C LYS A 143 22.64 -6.63 -21.03
N LEU A 144 23.33 -7.18 -20.04
CA LEU A 144 24.48 -8.05 -20.27
C LEU A 144 24.09 -9.37 -20.94
N GLU A 145 22.96 -9.96 -20.56
CA GLU A 145 22.44 -11.16 -21.23
C GLU A 145 22.09 -10.89 -22.70
N VAL A 146 21.42 -9.76 -22.98
CA VAL A 146 21.12 -9.33 -24.35
C VAL A 146 22.39 -9.09 -25.15
N GLU A 147 23.38 -8.41 -24.58
CA GLU A 147 24.66 -8.19 -25.25
C GLU A 147 25.40 -9.51 -25.52
N LYS A 148 25.40 -10.43 -24.56
CA LYS A 148 26.01 -11.76 -24.71
C LYS A 148 25.31 -12.56 -25.81
N LEU A 149 23.98 -12.56 -25.85
CA LEU A 149 23.20 -13.21 -26.90
C LEU A 149 23.47 -12.57 -28.26
N GLY A 150 23.55 -11.24 -28.33
CA GLY A 150 23.90 -10.51 -29.55
C GLY A 150 25.28 -10.87 -30.09
N ARG A 151 26.29 -10.97 -29.21
CA ARG A 151 27.65 -11.43 -29.58
C ARG A 151 27.62 -12.87 -30.10
N SER A 152 26.97 -13.78 -29.37
CA SER A 152 26.82 -15.18 -29.79
C SER A 152 26.08 -15.32 -31.12
N GLN A 153 25.06 -14.50 -31.37
CA GLN A 153 24.33 -14.47 -32.63
C GLN A 153 25.25 -14.02 -33.77
N ASN A 154 26.06 -12.99 -33.56
CA ASN A 154 26.98 -12.49 -34.57
C ASN A 154 28.07 -13.51 -34.90
N ASP A 155 28.61 -14.21 -33.90
CA ASP A 155 29.62 -15.26 -34.10
C ASP A 155 29.04 -16.42 -34.92
N TRP A 156 27.85 -16.91 -34.57
CA TRP A 156 27.19 -17.98 -35.32
C TRP A 156 26.80 -17.53 -36.74
N LEU A 157 26.34 -16.28 -36.90
CA LEU A 157 26.07 -15.70 -38.21
C LEU A 157 27.33 -15.69 -39.08
N GLN A 158 28.47 -15.27 -38.53
CA GLN A 158 29.76 -15.27 -39.24
C GLN A 158 30.16 -16.68 -39.68
N VAL A 159 29.96 -17.70 -38.82
CA VAL A 159 30.21 -19.11 -39.17
C VAL A 159 29.34 -19.55 -40.35
N VAL A 160 28.04 -19.22 -40.34
CA VAL A 160 27.13 -19.57 -41.45
C VAL A 160 27.52 -18.86 -42.74
N VAL A 161 27.80 -17.55 -42.69
CA VAL A 161 28.26 -16.77 -43.84
C VAL A 161 29.52 -17.38 -44.45
N THR A 162 30.53 -17.64 -43.62
CA THR A 162 31.81 -18.22 -44.06
C THR A 162 31.62 -19.62 -44.65
N THR A 163 30.75 -20.44 -44.05
CA THR A 163 30.42 -21.77 -44.58
C THR A 163 29.77 -21.66 -45.95
N LEU A 164 28.78 -20.77 -46.12
CA LEU A 164 28.13 -20.56 -47.41
C LEU A 164 29.12 -20.07 -48.46
N ASP A 165 30.12 -19.26 -48.08
CA ASP A 165 31.15 -18.77 -49.00
C ASP A 165 32.08 -19.90 -49.47
N HIS A 166 32.50 -20.80 -48.58
CA HIS A 166 33.27 -21.98 -48.97
C HIS A 166 32.46 -22.90 -49.90
N VAL A 167 31.17 -23.09 -49.64
CA VAL A 167 30.29 -23.88 -50.51
C VAL A 167 30.13 -23.22 -51.89
N PHE A 168 30.02 -21.89 -51.94
CA PHE A 168 29.99 -21.14 -53.21
C PHE A 168 31.30 -21.28 -53.98
N ALA A 169 32.44 -21.07 -53.33
CA ALA A 169 33.77 -21.22 -53.95
C ALA A 169 33.99 -22.65 -54.48
N LEU A 170 33.56 -23.67 -53.73
CA LEU A 170 33.62 -25.07 -54.17
C LEU A 170 32.76 -25.31 -55.41
N THR A 171 31.54 -24.76 -55.43
CA THR A 171 30.64 -24.88 -56.59
C THR A 171 31.22 -24.18 -57.82
N GLN A 172 31.85 -23.02 -57.64
CA GLN A 172 32.52 -22.28 -58.71
C GLN A 172 33.74 -23.03 -59.25
N ALA A 173 34.58 -23.62 -58.39
CA ALA A 173 35.70 -24.46 -58.79
C ALA A 173 35.24 -25.72 -59.53
N GLY A 174 34.12 -26.32 -59.10
CA GLY A 174 33.49 -27.44 -59.80
C GLY A 174 33.06 -27.09 -61.22
N ARG A 175 32.48 -25.89 -61.42
CA ARG A 175 32.13 -25.37 -62.75
C ARG A 175 33.37 -25.20 -63.63
N GLN A 176 34.45 -24.66 -63.08
CA GLN A 176 35.73 -24.49 -63.80
C GLN A 176 36.38 -25.82 -64.20
N SER A 177 36.17 -26.88 -63.41
CA SER A 177 36.71 -28.23 -63.71
C SER A 177 36.05 -28.90 -64.94
N GLY A 178 34.88 -28.43 -65.41
CA GLY A 178 34.19 -28.97 -66.58
C GLY A 178 33.58 -30.38 -66.42
N GLN A 179 33.61 -30.99 -65.23
CA GLN A 179 33.03 -32.31 -64.98
C GLN A 179 31.53 -32.21 -64.65
N GLU A 180 30.65 -32.57 -65.58
CA GLU A 180 29.20 -32.38 -65.42
C GLU A 180 28.59 -33.06 -64.20
N ASN A 181 29.01 -34.29 -63.87
CA ASN A 181 28.50 -35.01 -62.71
C ASN A 181 28.84 -34.31 -61.39
N LEU A 182 30.06 -33.76 -61.30
CA LEU A 182 30.52 -33.02 -60.13
C LEU A 182 29.73 -31.69 -59.99
N ILE A 183 29.51 -31.00 -61.10
CA ILE A 183 28.72 -29.75 -61.12
C ILE A 183 27.30 -29.98 -60.61
N LYS A 184 26.63 -31.07 -61.05
CA LYS A 184 25.29 -31.42 -60.59
C LYS A 184 25.25 -31.69 -59.08
N GLN A 185 26.21 -32.46 -58.57
CA GLN A 185 26.28 -32.79 -57.14
C GLN A 185 26.57 -31.57 -56.27
N LEU A 186 27.54 -30.74 -56.66
CA LEU A 186 27.88 -29.51 -55.93
C LEU A 186 26.75 -28.49 -55.95
N THR A 187 26.03 -28.35 -57.07
CA THR A 187 24.87 -27.47 -57.17
C THR A 187 23.73 -27.94 -56.26
N ALA A 188 23.46 -29.25 -56.21
CA ALA A 188 22.46 -29.81 -55.30
C ALA A 188 22.85 -29.61 -53.83
N PHE A 189 24.12 -29.83 -53.49
CA PHE A 189 24.65 -29.59 -52.14
C PHE A 189 24.55 -28.11 -51.74
N GLN A 190 24.92 -27.18 -52.62
CA GLN A 190 24.78 -25.75 -52.38
C GLN A 190 23.31 -25.36 -52.14
N GLY A 191 22.38 -25.89 -52.94
CA GLY A 191 20.95 -25.70 -52.74
C GLY A 191 20.48 -26.16 -51.35
N ALA A 192 20.93 -27.34 -50.90
CA ALA A 192 20.62 -27.87 -49.58
C ALA A 192 21.19 -27.00 -48.44
N CYS A 193 22.45 -26.54 -48.55
CA CYS A 193 23.05 -25.65 -47.56
C CYS A 193 22.29 -24.31 -47.45
N ARG A 194 21.83 -23.77 -48.58
CA ARG A 194 21.03 -22.53 -48.61
C ARG A 194 19.64 -22.71 -48.02
N GLU A 195 19.03 -23.86 -48.22
CA GLU A 195 17.76 -24.20 -47.58
C GLU A 195 17.89 -24.21 -46.05
N VAL A 196 18.96 -24.85 -45.54
CA VAL A 196 19.25 -24.87 -44.10
C VAL A 196 19.52 -23.45 -43.57
N ALA A 197 20.30 -22.64 -44.30
CA ALA A 197 20.54 -21.25 -43.94
C ALA A 197 19.27 -20.39 -43.92
N ARG A 198 18.31 -20.66 -44.81
CA ARG A 198 17.03 -19.92 -44.85
C ARG A 198 16.20 -20.12 -43.59
N ARG A 199 16.23 -21.33 -43.00
CA ARG A 199 15.47 -21.64 -41.76
C ARG A 199 15.92 -20.83 -40.56
N VAL A 200 17.16 -20.36 -40.59
CA VAL A 200 17.77 -19.54 -39.56
C VAL A 200 17.85 -18.06 -39.97
N GLY A 201 17.10 -17.68 -41.01
CA GLY A 201 16.92 -16.30 -41.44
C GLY A 201 17.99 -15.75 -42.38
N VAL A 202 18.99 -16.56 -42.77
CA VAL A 202 20.04 -16.14 -43.72
C VAL A 202 19.59 -16.47 -45.15
N VAL A 203 19.50 -15.45 -46.00
CA VAL A 203 19.05 -15.58 -47.39
C VAL A 203 20.12 -15.06 -48.34
N VAL A 204 20.42 -15.85 -49.36
CA VAL A 204 21.35 -15.44 -50.43
C VAL A 204 20.63 -14.51 -51.40
N VAL A 205 21.25 -13.37 -51.66
CA VAL A 205 20.81 -12.39 -52.66
C VAL A 205 21.54 -12.72 -53.96
N GLU A 206 20.81 -13.21 -54.95
CA GLU A 206 21.34 -13.51 -56.29
C GLU A 206 20.69 -12.61 -57.34
N PRO A 207 21.47 -12.10 -58.31
CA PRO A 207 20.94 -11.34 -59.42
C PRO A 207 20.11 -12.23 -60.34
N GLN A 208 18.97 -11.71 -60.79
CA GLN A 208 18.16 -12.37 -61.80
C GLN A 208 18.86 -12.30 -63.18
N PRO A 209 18.62 -13.28 -64.07
CA PRO A 209 19.17 -13.25 -65.42
C PRO A 209 18.72 -11.96 -66.14
N ASN A 210 19.66 -11.21 -66.71
CA ASN A 210 19.46 -9.90 -67.36
C ASN A 210 19.07 -8.72 -66.43
N GLU A 211 19.26 -8.84 -65.10
CA GLU A 211 19.08 -7.71 -64.19
C GLU A 211 20.17 -6.65 -64.40
N THR A 212 19.76 -5.38 -64.38
CA THR A 212 20.67 -4.23 -64.46
C THR A 212 21.33 -3.98 -63.10
N PHE A 213 22.56 -3.45 -63.11
CA PHE A 213 23.27 -3.12 -61.88
C PHE A 213 22.49 -2.15 -60.98
N ASP A 214 22.27 -2.54 -59.73
CA ASP A 214 21.67 -1.75 -58.65
C ASP A 214 22.71 -1.56 -57.52
N PRO A 215 23.18 -0.32 -57.26
CA PRO A 215 24.21 -0.04 -56.26
C PRO A 215 23.76 -0.30 -54.82
N GLU A 216 22.46 -0.41 -54.54
CA GLU A 216 21.98 -0.74 -53.19
C GLU A 216 22.14 -2.23 -52.86
N LYS A 217 22.06 -3.11 -53.86
CA LYS A 217 22.06 -4.58 -53.70
C LYS A 217 23.35 -5.24 -54.14
N TYR A 218 24.03 -4.65 -55.12
CA TYR A 218 25.20 -5.20 -55.78
C TYR A 218 26.42 -4.32 -55.58
N GLN A 219 27.59 -4.93 -55.60
CA GLN A 219 28.89 -4.30 -55.55
C GLN A 219 29.72 -4.81 -56.73
N LEU A 220 30.52 -3.94 -57.36
CA LEU A 220 31.45 -4.36 -58.40
C LEU A 220 32.67 -5.06 -57.79
N ARG A 221 33.36 -5.86 -58.59
CA ARG A 221 34.59 -6.56 -58.17
C ARG A 221 35.73 -5.57 -57.91
N ASP A 222 35.82 -4.52 -58.71
CA ASP A 222 36.63 -3.34 -58.45
C ASP A 222 35.77 -2.27 -57.77
N GLN A 223 36.19 -1.79 -56.59
CA GLN A 223 35.41 -0.83 -55.80
C GLN A 223 35.48 0.59 -56.36
N ASP A 224 36.50 0.88 -57.18
CA ASP A 224 36.76 2.19 -57.78
C ASP A 224 36.21 2.30 -59.22
N ALA A 225 35.63 1.22 -59.75
CA ALA A 225 35.03 1.21 -61.08
C ALA A 225 33.62 1.84 -61.06
N GLU A 226 33.41 2.88 -61.87
CA GLU A 226 32.08 3.44 -62.12
C GLU A 226 31.38 2.59 -63.20
N PRO A 227 30.24 1.94 -62.87
CA PRO A 227 29.52 1.14 -63.85
C PRO A 227 28.82 2.04 -64.87
N GLU A 228 28.86 1.66 -66.15
CA GLU A 228 28.03 2.29 -67.18
C GLU A 228 26.54 2.15 -66.82
N VAL A 229 25.76 3.22 -67.03
CA VAL A 229 24.34 3.28 -66.68
C VAL A 229 23.58 2.17 -67.42
N GLY A 230 23.08 1.18 -66.69
CA GLY A 230 22.34 0.04 -67.25
C GLY A 230 23.20 -1.18 -67.62
N ALA A 231 24.45 -1.26 -67.16
CA ALA A 231 25.31 -2.42 -67.36
C ALA A 231 24.64 -3.72 -66.88
N LYS A 232 24.69 -4.75 -67.74
CA LYS A 232 24.12 -6.07 -67.46
C LYS A 232 25.09 -6.92 -66.65
N ILE A 233 24.54 -7.68 -65.71
CA ILE A 233 25.31 -8.62 -64.90
C ILE A 233 25.58 -9.90 -65.71
N ILE A 234 26.85 -10.21 -65.96
CA ILE A 234 27.31 -11.42 -66.69
C ILE A 234 27.60 -12.57 -65.73
N GLY A 235 28.03 -12.26 -64.52
CA GLY A 235 28.42 -13.28 -63.55
C GLY A 235 28.40 -12.81 -62.11
N LEU A 236 28.50 -13.77 -61.20
CA LEU A 236 28.59 -13.54 -59.77
C LEU A 236 29.99 -13.92 -59.29
N ALA A 237 30.75 -12.95 -58.78
CA ALA A 237 32.07 -13.18 -58.20
C ALA A 237 31.99 -13.60 -56.73
N ALA A 238 31.04 -13.03 -55.97
CA ALA A 238 30.75 -13.43 -54.60
C ALA A 238 29.25 -13.27 -54.28
N GLN A 239 28.72 -14.18 -53.47
CA GLN A 239 27.31 -14.18 -53.11
C GLN A 239 26.96 -13.06 -52.10
N GLY A 240 25.82 -12.41 -52.33
CA GLY A 240 25.24 -11.44 -51.39
C GLY A 240 24.45 -12.18 -50.31
N LEU A 241 24.43 -11.65 -49.09
CA LEU A 241 23.78 -12.30 -47.95
C LEU A 241 22.96 -11.28 -47.17
N SER A 242 21.76 -11.70 -46.75
CA SER A 242 20.87 -10.94 -45.88
C SER A 242 20.45 -11.80 -44.69
N HIS A 243 20.21 -11.19 -43.54
CA HIS A 243 19.67 -11.85 -42.35
C HIS A 243 18.39 -11.15 -41.92
N GLN A 244 17.27 -11.87 -41.94
CA GLN A 244 15.95 -11.37 -41.56
C GLN A 244 15.57 -10.04 -42.26
N GLY A 245 15.93 -9.91 -43.54
CA GLY A 245 15.64 -8.71 -44.35
C GLY A 245 16.67 -7.58 -44.22
N ARG A 246 17.64 -7.66 -43.29
CA ARG A 246 18.78 -6.73 -43.23
C ARG A 246 19.93 -7.26 -44.07
N LEU A 247 20.46 -6.44 -44.97
CA LEU A 247 21.62 -6.80 -45.80
C LEU A 247 22.87 -6.93 -44.92
N LEU A 248 23.51 -8.10 -44.95
CA LEU A 248 24.80 -8.35 -44.28
C LEU A 248 25.96 -7.96 -45.19
N ARG A 249 25.85 -8.33 -46.47
CA ARG A 249 26.87 -8.09 -47.49
C ARG A 249 26.21 -8.03 -48.87
N LYS A 250 26.62 -7.05 -49.69
CA LYS A 250 26.20 -6.93 -51.09
C LYS A 250 26.76 -8.09 -51.93
N ALA A 251 26.03 -8.49 -52.96
CA ALA A 251 26.52 -9.47 -53.92
C ALA A 251 27.58 -8.82 -54.82
N VAL A 252 28.73 -9.48 -55.01
CA VAL A 252 29.78 -8.98 -55.91
C VAL A 252 29.53 -9.54 -57.29
N VAL A 253 29.25 -8.67 -58.25
CA VAL A 253 28.85 -9.02 -59.62
C VAL A 253 29.92 -8.60 -60.62
N VAL A 254 29.96 -9.31 -61.75
CA VAL A 254 30.84 -9.01 -62.91
C VAL A 254 29.93 -8.51 -64.04
N ILE A 255 30.27 -7.35 -64.60
CA ILE A 255 29.47 -6.67 -65.64
C ILE A 255 30.07 -6.83 -67.05
N GLU A 256 29.24 -6.60 -68.07
CA GLU A 256 29.63 -6.60 -69.49
C GLU A 256 30.66 -5.50 -69.78
N GLY A 257 31.91 -5.90 -70.07
CA GLY A 257 33.05 -5.00 -70.30
C GLY A 257 34.25 -5.21 -69.35
N GLU A 258 34.10 -6.00 -68.29
CA GLU A 258 35.19 -6.33 -67.36
C GLU A 258 35.95 -7.59 -67.83
N GLU A 259 37.22 -7.47 -68.19
CA GLU A 259 38.04 -8.62 -68.58
C GLU A 259 38.20 -9.59 -67.40
N VAL A 260 37.71 -10.82 -67.59
CA VAL A 260 38.07 -11.96 -66.75
C VAL A 260 39.56 -12.21 -66.96
N PRO A 261 40.44 -12.14 -65.94
CA PRO A 261 41.79 -12.63 -66.12
C PRO A 261 41.70 -14.13 -66.37
N GLN A 262 41.95 -14.53 -67.61
CA GLN A 262 42.27 -15.90 -67.96
C GLN A 262 43.39 -16.37 -67.03
N SER A 263 43.09 -17.33 -66.16
CA SER A 263 44.11 -18.03 -65.41
C SER A 263 44.96 -18.82 -66.39
N VAL A 264 46.14 -18.28 -66.70
CA VAL A 264 47.38 -18.91 -67.15
C VAL A 264 47.20 -20.09 -68.11
N GLU A 265 47.47 -19.82 -69.39
CA GLU A 265 47.75 -20.81 -70.43
C GLU A 265 48.59 -21.98 -69.89
N ALA A 266 48.00 -23.18 -69.93
CA ALA A 266 48.73 -24.42 -69.78
C ALA A 266 49.66 -24.61 -70.99
N LYS A 267 50.95 -24.34 -70.83
CA LYS A 267 51.98 -24.83 -71.77
C LYS A 267 52.15 -26.36 -71.64
N PRO A 268 52.42 -27.06 -72.75
CA PRO A 268 52.18 -28.49 -72.88
C PRO A 268 53.27 -29.36 -72.24
N LYS A 269 52.83 -30.55 -71.79
CA LYS A 269 53.64 -31.64 -71.24
C LYS A 269 54.78 -32.06 -72.18
N SER A 270 56.01 -32.11 -71.64
CA SER A 270 57.11 -32.92 -72.15
C SER A 270 57.32 -34.15 -71.26
N LYS A 271 57.43 -35.30 -71.92
CA LYS A 271 57.71 -36.67 -71.42
C LYS A 271 59.03 -36.68 -70.60
N ALA A 272 59.34 -37.61 -69.70
CA ALA A 272 59.37 -39.07 -69.93
C ALA A 272 59.80 -39.85 -68.65
N LYS A 273 59.45 -41.14 -68.67
CA LYS A 273 60.11 -42.31 -68.04
C LYS A 273 59.94 -42.57 -66.54
N THR A 274 58.91 -43.37 -66.27
CA THR A 274 58.97 -44.71 -65.70
C THR A 274 60.37 -45.25 -65.36
N GLU A 275 60.61 -45.54 -64.09
CA GLU A 275 61.36 -46.73 -63.69
C GLU A 275 60.79 -47.28 -62.39
N ALA A 276 60.24 -48.50 -62.48
CA ALA A 276 59.78 -49.30 -61.36
C ALA A 276 60.80 -50.42 -61.16
N ALA A 277 61.36 -50.56 -59.96
CA ALA A 277 61.95 -51.81 -59.47
C ALA A 277 61.96 -51.75 -57.94
N LYS A 278 61.03 -52.45 -57.28
CA LYS A 278 61.27 -53.75 -56.63
C LYS A 278 62.32 -53.71 -55.51
N LYS A 279 61.85 -53.86 -54.27
CA LYS A 279 62.22 -55.03 -53.45
C LYS A 279 61.23 -55.25 -52.29
N LYS A 280 60.57 -56.40 -52.34
CA LYS A 280 60.11 -57.15 -51.18
C LYS A 280 61.34 -57.80 -50.55
N GLU A 281 61.51 -57.67 -49.24
CA GLU A 281 61.64 -58.76 -48.26
C GLU A 281 61.53 -58.17 -46.85
#